data_AF-M0N705-F1
#
_entry.id   AF-M0N705-F1
#
_cell.length_a   1.000
_cell.length_b   1.000
_cell.length_c   1.000
_cell.angle_alpha   90.00
_cell.angle_beta   90.00
_cell.angle_gamma   90.00
#
_symmetry.space_group_name_H-M   'P 1'
#
loop_
_entity.id
_entity.type
_entity.pdbx_description
1 polymer ?
#
loop_
_entity_poly.entity_id
_entity_poly.type
_entity_poly.pdbx_seq_one_letter_code
_entity_poly.pdbx_strand_id
1 'polypeptide(L)'
;MSSSSAKSRGFFAYYREYARSGVHAASAAALTAFGLLATYTGNRGFILLAIAVYVLPPAFLYLTGEGERVPTVVGDGDQSGGNRGDGATREVDPGDEDRSSSVDADAEGGTDDRHQVDDTDTAPPEAENGANRGTDRQTGADATEPNHHEVSSSGESLADDIGTDDASRDEDGWSTVETPTDEPLTGVVATHDGAFAVGENGVVLARETDGWEFALEHGPSADGESLRGVDATDDDQTIWFAGDGGALGRYDIEEGRLTDHSAPKDQTSTWTAVAVVGSAGEERVHLANGSGEVLRGAYDGGAVDWDEIRKPGSGSSITDLAFDDAGYACDSSQGVYATTDGGASYETIGIEDANTDFAALAATDAELVVAGGDGTVFRYDGSVWTTLRAGETALRAIDLANEMGLAAGDAGGIFEHADGGWESVETPTDADLSGVLVGAGERDRPDVAVGTSGTIVERDRD
;
A
#
# COMPACT_ATOMS: atom_id res chain seq x y z
N MET A 1 22.03 38.10 -8.43
CA MET A 1 21.61 37.23 -7.31
C MET A 1 21.19 38.12 -6.15
N SER A 2 19.95 38.01 -5.67
CA SER A 2 19.35 38.96 -4.73
C SER A 2 19.47 38.51 -3.27
N SER A 3 19.53 39.47 -2.34
CA SER A 3 19.74 39.25 -0.90
C SER A 3 18.79 38.23 -0.24
N SER A 4 17.59 38.03 -0.80
CA SER A 4 16.62 37.02 -0.33
C SER A 4 17.19 35.60 -0.27
N SER A 5 17.92 35.14 -1.30
CA SER A 5 18.43 33.75 -1.39
C SER A 5 19.52 33.41 -0.37
N ALA A 6 20.16 34.42 0.23
CA ALA A 6 21.07 34.23 1.35
C ALA A 6 20.32 34.12 2.69
N LYS A 7 19.22 34.87 2.87
CA LYS A 7 18.41 34.83 4.08
C LYS A 7 17.58 33.54 4.21
N SER A 8 16.99 33.06 3.12
CA SER A 8 16.23 31.80 3.14
C SER A 8 17.13 30.61 3.52
N ARG A 9 18.34 30.54 2.97
CA ARG A 9 19.34 29.51 3.30
C ARG A 9 19.72 29.46 4.78
N GLY A 10 19.85 30.63 5.42
CA GLY A 10 20.07 30.73 6.87
C GLY A 10 18.87 30.26 7.70
N PHE A 11 17.65 30.61 7.29
CA PHE A 11 16.43 30.21 7.99
C PHE A 11 16.22 28.68 7.97
N PHE A 12 16.38 28.02 6.82
CA PHE A 12 16.22 26.56 6.72
C PHE A 12 17.28 25.78 7.55
N ALA A 13 18.53 26.26 7.57
CA ALA A 13 19.56 25.67 8.42
C ALA A 13 19.20 25.74 9.91
N TYR A 14 18.81 26.93 10.38
CA TYR A 14 18.32 27.16 11.74
C TYR A 14 17.07 26.33 12.08
N TYR A 15 16.07 26.25 11.18
CA TYR A 15 14.84 25.51 11.46
C TYR A 15 15.09 24.01 11.62
N ARG A 16 16.00 23.43 10.81
CA ARG A 16 16.41 22.02 10.91
C ARG A 16 17.10 21.69 12.24
N GLU A 17 17.81 22.65 12.82
CA GLU A 17 18.44 22.53 14.14
C GLU A 17 17.42 22.73 15.28
N TYR A 18 16.56 23.75 15.16
CA TYR A 18 15.45 23.97 16.10
C TYR A 18 14.53 22.75 16.22
N ALA A 19 14.16 22.10 15.09
CA ALA A 19 13.31 20.91 15.07
C ALA A 19 13.90 19.72 15.84
N ARG A 20 15.23 19.64 15.98
CA ARG A 20 15.94 18.60 16.75
C ARG A 20 16.15 18.97 18.22
N SER A 21 15.61 20.11 18.67
CA SER A 21 15.77 20.60 20.04
C SER A 21 14.62 20.18 20.97
N GLY A 22 14.90 20.07 22.27
CA GLY A 22 13.87 19.84 23.29
C GLY A 22 12.81 20.95 23.37
N VAL A 23 13.10 22.15 22.85
CA VAL A 23 12.15 23.28 22.79
C VAL A 23 11.08 23.03 21.73
N HIS A 24 11.42 22.42 20.59
CA HIS A 24 10.43 22.01 19.59
C HIS A 24 9.51 20.92 20.14
N ALA A 25 10.07 19.87 20.76
CA ALA A 25 9.29 18.81 21.40
C ALA A 25 8.32 19.34 22.48
N ALA A 26 8.79 20.25 23.35
CA ALA A 26 7.95 20.90 24.36
C ALA A 26 6.84 21.77 23.72
N SER A 27 7.15 22.47 22.63
CA SER A 27 6.16 23.30 21.91
C SER A 27 5.10 22.45 21.20
N ALA A 28 5.47 21.29 20.65
CA ALA A 28 4.55 20.34 20.04
C ALA A 28 3.63 19.68 21.09
N ALA A 29 4.19 19.23 22.22
CA ALA A 29 3.40 18.70 23.34
C ALA A 29 2.39 19.73 23.89
N ALA A 30 2.79 21.00 23.99
CA ALA A 30 1.91 22.09 24.41
C ALA A 30 0.83 22.42 23.36
N LEU A 31 1.16 22.38 22.06
CA LEU A 31 0.19 22.52 20.96
C LEU A 31 -0.93 21.47 21.10
N THR A 32 -0.57 20.20 21.25
CA THR A 32 -1.53 19.09 21.43
C THR A 32 -2.38 19.26 22.69
N ALA A 33 -1.76 19.61 23.83
CA ALA A 33 -2.47 19.83 25.09
C ALA A 33 -3.48 20.97 25.01
N PHE A 34 -3.12 22.12 24.42
CA PHE A 34 -4.05 23.24 24.24
C PHE A 34 -5.09 23.00 23.14
N GLY A 35 -4.77 22.19 22.11
CA GLY A 35 -5.74 21.73 21.11
C GLY A 35 -6.84 20.86 21.73
N LEU A 36 -6.46 19.83 22.50
CA LEU A 36 -7.41 18.98 23.23
C LEU A 36 -8.24 19.80 24.23
N LEU A 37 -7.62 20.74 24.95
CA LEU A 37 -8.32 21.64 25.87
C LEU A 37 -9.32 22.58 25.15
N ALA A 38 -9.01 23.02 23.92
CA ALA A 38 -9.92 23.81 23.10
C ALA A 38 -11.16 22.99 22.70
N THR A 39 -10.96 21.74 22.26
CA THR A 39 -12.06 20.81 21.93
C THR A 39 -12.93 20.51 23.15
N TYR A 40 -12.31 20.21 24.30
CA TYR A 40 -13.02 19.85 25.53
C TYR A 40 -13.80 21.02 26.16
N THR A 41 -13.28 22.26 26.07
CA THR A 41 -13.93 23.45 26.66
C THR A 41 -14.77 24.27 25.68
N GLY A 42 -14.72 23.97 24.38
CA GLY A 42 -15.34 24.75 23.31
C GLY A 42 -14.75 26.17 23.12
N ASN A 43 -13.74 26.56 23.91
CA ASN A 43 -13.22 27.92 23.91
C ASN A 43 -12.12 28.11 22.87
N ARG A 44 -12.47 28.78 21.77
CA ARG A 44 -11.56 29.14 20.66
C ARG A 44 -10.33 29.95 21.09
N GLY A 45 -10.33 30.56 22.27
CA GLY A 45 -9.14 31.20 22.85
C GLY A 45 -7.96 30.23 23.06
N PHE A 46 -8.23 28.95 23.36
CA PHE A 46 -7.17 27.95 23.49
C PHE A 46 -6.56 27.55 22.14
N ILE A 47 -7.28 27.65 21.03
CA ILE A 47 -6.73 27.44 19.67
C ILE A 47 -5.71 28.54 19.36
N LEU A 48 -6.05 29.79 19.65
CA LEU A 48 -5.13 30.92 19.49
C LEU A 48 -3.91 30.80 20.41
N LEU A 49 -4.09 30.29 21.63
CA LEU A 49 -2.98 30.01 22.55
C LEU A 49 -2.08 28.88 22.04
N ALA A 50 -2.64 27.78 21.52
CA ALA A 50 -1.90 26.66 20.95
C ALA A 50 -1.00 27.13 19.79
N ILE A 51 -1.57 27.87 18.83
CA ILE A 51 -0.84 28.45 17.69
C ILE A 51 0.25 29.41 18.17
N ALA A 52 -0.04 30.28 19.16
CA ALA A 52 0.94 31.20 19.70
C ALA A 52 2.10 30.48 20.40
N VAL A 53 1.82 29.44 21.20
CA VAL A 53 2.84 28.64 21.90
C VAL A 53 3.70 27.83 20.93
N TYR A 54 3.17 27.43 19.77
CA TYR A 54 3.95 26.73 18.74
C TYR A 54 4.81 27.68 17.87
N VAL A 55 4.27 28.85 17.50
CA VAL A 55 4.92 29.77 16.53
C VAL A 55 5.85 30.79 17.19
N LEU A 56 5.58 31.24 18.42
CA LEU A 56 6.40 32.27 19.07
C LEU A 56 7.80 31.81 19.47
N PRO A 57 8.06 30.59 20.01
CA PRO A 57 9.41 30.17 20.36
C PRO A 57 10.42 30.13 19.19
N PRO A 58 10.12 29.52 18.02
CA PRO A 58 11.07 29.53 16.90
C PRO A 58 11.25 30.94 16.31
N ALA A 59 10.20 31.77 16.32
CA ALA A 59 10.29 33.16 15.86
C ALA A 59 11.13 34.03 16.82
N PHE A 60 11.00 33.84 18.13
CA PHE A 60 11.77 34.57 19.14
C PHE A 60 13.26 34.22 19.05
N LEU A 61 13.62 32.93 19.12
CA LEU A 61 15.01 32.47 19.08
C LEU A 61 15.74 32.85 17.77
N TYR A 62 15.01 32.90 16.66
CA TYR A 62 15.53 33.39 15.37
C TYR A 62 15.78 34.90 15.36
N LEU A 63 14.95 35.68 16.05
CA LEU A 63 15.06 37.14 16.11
C LEU A 63 16.04 37.64 17.19
N THR A 64 16.28 36.87 18.26
CA THR A 64 17.31 37.18 19.27
C THR A 64 18.69 36.64 18.90
N GLY A 65 18.77 35.65 18.01
CA GLY A 65 20.03 34.99 17.64
C GLY A 65 20.51 34.00 18.71
N GLU A 66 19.61 33.46 19.52
CA GLU A 66 19.93 32.54 20.63
C GLU A 66 19.84 31.05 20.23
N GLY A 67 19.51 30.75 18.97
CA GLY A 67 19.42 29.38 18.44
C GLY A 67 20.69 28.54 18.65
N GLU A 68 21.88 29.14 18.53
CA GLU A 68 23.18 28.47 18.69
C GLU A 68 23.49 28.00 20.14
N ARG A 69 22.53 28.07 21.07
CA ARG A 69 22.71 27.66 22.49
C ARG A 69 21.58 26.80 23.06
N VAL A 70 20.71 26.23 22.23
CA VAL A 70 19.67 25.32 22.69
C VAL A 70 20.27 23.91 22.90
N PRO A 71 20.16 23.28 24.09
CA PRO A 71 20.69 21.94 24.30
C PRO A 71 20.02 20.90 23.41
N THR A 72 20.84 20.10 22.71
CA THR A 72 20.41 18.88 22.02
C THR A 72 20.06 17.80 23.05
N VAL A 73 19.01 17.03 22.79
CA VAL A 73 18.56 15.95 23.69
C VAL A 73 19.32 14.64 23.43
N VAL A 74 19.98 14.52 22.27
CA VAL A 74 20.93 13.44 21.96
C VAL A 74 22.24 13.72 22.70
N GLY A 75 22.67 12.76 23.53
CA GLY A 75 23.98 12.78 24.19
C GLY A 75 24.98 11.93 23.43
N ASP A 76 25.80 12.54 22.57
CA ASP A 76 26.86 11.84 21.85
C ASP A 76 27.98 11.40 22.80
N GLY A 77 28.29 10.10 22.78
CA GLY A 77 29.36 9.50 23.55
C GLY A 77 30.71 9.56 22.85
N ASP A 78 31.60 10.40 23.38
CA ASP A 78 33.04 10.14 23.58
C ASP A 78 33.89 9.68 22.34
N GLN A 79 34.81 10.54 21.86
CA GLN A 79 36.24 10.43 22.23
C GLN A 79 37.24 11.37 21.50
N SER A 80 38.35 11.61 22.20
CA SER A 80 39.72 11.87 21.69
C SER A 80 40.04 13.17 20.94
N GLY A 81 40.82 14.05 21.61
CA GLY A 81 41.69 15.02 20.91
C GLY A 81 42.17 16.22 21.73
N GLY A 82 43.30 16.13 22.46
CA GLY A 82 43.94 17.35 23.00
C GLY A 82 44.81 17.25 24.26
N ASN A 83 45.90 16.46 24.21
CA ASN A 83 47.00 16.44 25.17
C ASN A 83 47.27 17.74 25.98
N ARG A 84 47.28 17.63 27.32
CA ARG A 84 48.19 18.33 28.26
C ARG A 84 48.20 17.56 29.59
N GLY A 85 49.37 17.11 30.04
CA GLY A 85 49.52 16.46 31.35
C GLY A 85 50.46 17.22 32.28
N ASP A 86 50.48 16.83 33.55
CA ASP A 86 51.69 16.80 34.39
C ASP A 86 51.44 15.95 35.68
N GLY A 87 52.49 15.61 36.43
CA GLY A 87 52.36 15.45 37.90
C GLY A 87 52.14 14.07 38.56
N ALA A 88 53.17 13.22 38.53
CA ALA A 88 53.70 12.50 39.70
C ALA A 88 52.84 11.52 40.59
N THR A 89 53.12 10.21 40.40
CA THR A 89 53.45 9.19 41.44
C THR A 89 52.54 8.94 42.67
N ARG A 90 52.03 7.70 42.79
CA ARG A 90 52.37 6.76 43.89
C ARG A 90 51.85 5.32 43.64
N GLU A 91 52.63 4.33 44.05
CA GLU A 91 52.24 2.92 44.20
C GLU A 91 51.90 2.62 45.68
N VAL A 92 50.88 1.79 45.96
CA VAL A 92 50.75 0.86 47.11
C VAL A 92 49.81 -0.30 46.72
N ASP A 93 50.04 -1.48 47.31
CA ASP A 93 49.34 -2.78 47.14
C ASP A 93 47.89 -2.85 47.69
N PRO A 94 47.13 -3.96 47.46
CA PRO A 94 45.69 -4.09 47.75
C PRO A 94 45.32 -4.86 49.05
N GLY A 95 44.01 -5.05 49.26
CA GLY A 95 43.38 -5.84 50.34
C GLY A 95 42.51 -4.99 51.29
N ASP A 96 41.50 -5.52 51.99
CA ASP A 96 40.79 -6.80 51.83
C ASP A 96 39.44 -6.78 52.61
N GLU A 97 38.58 -7.79 52.38
CA GLU A 97 37.44 -8.28 53.22
C GLU A 97 36.28 -7.38 53.75
N ASP A 98 35.06 -7.96 53.61
CA ASP A 98 33.97 -8.09 54.62
C ASP A 98 32.95 -6.97 55.02
N ARG A 99 31.65 -7.34 54.85
CA ARG A 99 30.50 -7.26 55.82
C ARG A 99 30.03 -5.87 56.33
N SER A 100 28.75 -5.57 56.59
CA SER A 100 27.41 -6.21 56.47
C SER A 100 26.33 -5.10 56.72
N SER A 101 24.99 -5.27 56.85
CA SER A 101 24.13 -6.44 57.10
C SER A 101 22.67 -6.25 56.63
N SER A 102 21.94 -7.37 56.61
CA SER A 102 20.49 -7.62 56.55
C SER A 102 19.58 -6.86 57.54
N VAL A 103 18.30 -6.67 57.15
CA VAL A 103 17.10 -6.70 58.02
C VAL A 103 15.94 -7.34 57.23
N ASP A 104 15.12 -8.17 57.88
CA ASP A 104 14.12 -9.07 57.29
C ASP A 104 12.65 -8.70 57.65
N ALA A 105 11.70 -9.62 57.39
CA ALA A 105 10.26 -9.67 57.71
C ALA A 105 9.29 -8.88 56.78
N ASP A 106 8.21 -9.44 56.21
CA ASP A 106 7.11 -10.33 56.69
C ASP A 106 6.03 -9.59 57.52
N ALA A 107 4.71 -9.84 57.43
CA ALA A 107 3.84 -10.56 56.46
C ALA A 107 2.33 -10.30 56.82
N GLU A 108 1.37 -10.91 56.08
CA GLU A 108 -0.07 -11.09 56.43
C GLU A 108 -0.99 -9.83 56.51
N GLY A 109 -2.33 -10.00 56.40
CA GLY A 109 -3.28 -8.85 56.51
C GLY A 109 -4.79 -9.10 56.50
N GLY A 110 -5.42 -9.30 55.32
CA GLY A 110 -6.82 -9.77 55.17
C GLY A 110 -8.00 -8.76 55.29
N THR A 111 -9.22 -9.29 55.08
CA THR A 111 -10.58 -8.68 55.03
C THR A 111 -10.85 -7.68 53.88
N ASP A 112 -11.79 -7.90 52.94
CA ASP A 112 -13.23 -8.29 52.97
C ASP A 112 -14.17 -7.15 53.41
N ASP A 113 -14.79 -6.50 52.43
CA ASP A 113 -16.12 -5.87 52.58
C ASP A 113 -16.89 -5.92 51.25
N ARG A 114 -18.22 -5.86 51.30
CA ARG A 114 -19.12 -6.38 50.25
C ARG A 114 -20.15 -5.36 49.80
N HIS A 115 -20.58 -5.43 48.54
CA HIS A 115 -21.93 -5.00 48.13
C HIS A 115 -22.52 -5.90 47.05
N GLN A 116 -23.81 -6.19 47.17
CA GLN A 116 -24.57 -7.14 46.34
C GLN A 116 -26.04 -6.72 46.31
N VAL A 117 -26.51 -6.22 45.16
CA VAL A 117 -27.91 -6.11 44.68
C VAL A 117 -27.87 -5.54 43.26
N ASP A 118 -28.73 -5.89 42.30
CA ASP A 118 -29.79 -6.92 42.29
C ASP A 118 -30.00 -7.42 40.84
N ASP A 119 -30.66 -8.56 40.65
CA ASP A 119 -30.96 -9.12 39.32
C ASP A 119 -32.12 -8.41 38.61
N THR A 120 -32.09 -8.33 37.26
CA THR A 120 -33.34 -8.47 36.48
C THR A 120 -33.12 -9.10 35.10
N ASP A 121 -33.79 -10.23 34.90
CA ASP A 121 -33.93 -10.98 33.64
C ASP A 121 -34.95 -10.32 32.69
N THR A 122 -34.71 -10.36 31.37
CA THR A 122 -35.73 -10.33 30.29
C THR A 122 -35.09 -10.66 28.92
N ALA A 123 -35.62 -11.69 28.24
CA ALA A 123 -35.25 -12.10 26.88
C ALA A 123 -36.18 -11.46 25.79
N PRO A 124 -35.92 -11.60 24.47
CA PRO A 124 -36.49 -10.73 23.43
C PRO A 124 -37.86 -11.17 22.87
N PRO A 125 -38.57 -10.29 22.12
CA PRO A 125 -39.72 -10.64 21.30
C PRO A 125 -39.34 -10.95 19.83
N GLU A 126 -40.08 -11.88 19.22
CA GLU A 126 -40.00 -12.23 17.79
C GLU A 126 -40.86 -11.30 16.90
N ALA A 127 -40.80 -11.51 15.57
CA ALA A 127 -41.55 -10.73 14.58
C ALA A 127 -43.00 -11.21 14.37
N GLU A 128 -43.88 -10.34 13.84
CA GLU A 128 -45.19 -10.71 13.29
C GLU A 128 -45.56 -9.86 12.04
N ASN A 129 -46.53 -10.35 11.27
CA ASN A 129 -46.90 -9.84 9.94
C ASN A 129 -47.77 -8.58 9.94
N GLY A 130 -47.75 -7.82 8.83
CA GLY A 130 -48.51 -6.58 8.67
C GLY A 130 -48.86 -6.16 7.24
N ALA A 131 -49.34 -7.09 6.39
CA ALA A 131 -49.71 -6.77 5.02
C ALA A 131 -51.01 -5.94 4.90
N ASN A 132 -51.05 -4.96 3.98
CA ASN A 132 -52.32 -4.39 3.51
C ASN A 132 -52.26 -3.94 2.04
N ARG A 133 -53.33 -4.21 1.29
CA ARG A 133 -53.58 -3.72 -0.09
C ARG A 133 -54.87 -2.91 -0.09
N GLY A 134 -54.87 -1.73 -0.70
CA GLY A 134 -56.09 -0.93 -0.91
C GLY A 134 -56.03 -0.14 -2.22
N THR A 135 -57.06 -0.25 -3.05
CA THR A 135 -57.12 0.32 -4.41
C THR A 135 -58.29 1.29 -4.58
N ASP A 136 -58.08 2.31 -5.43
CA ASP A 136 -59.00 2.96 -6.40
C ASP A 136 -58.65 4.48 -6.54
N ARG A 137 -58.53 5.08 -7.74
CA ARG A 137 -59.55 5.40 -8.78
C ARG A 137 -60.69 6.28 -8.22
N GLN A 138 -61.17 7.37 -8.82
CA GLN A 138 -60.93 8.10 -10.10
C GLN A 138 -61.58 9.53 -9.94
N THR A 139 -61.64 10.53 -10.85
CA THR A 139 -61.54 10.67 -12.32
C THR A 139 -61.28 12.16 -12.69
N GLY A 140 -60.89 12.48 -13.94
CA GLY A 140 -60.91 13.84 -14.51
C GLY A 140 -59.53 14.33 -14.99
N ALA A 141 -59.16 14.44 -16.27
CA ALA A 141 -59.85 14.64 -17.56
C ALA A 141 -60.18 16.12 -17.93
N ASP A 142 -59.34 16.69 -18.79
CA ASP A 142 -59.75 17.52 -19.94
C ASP A 142 -58.76 17.26 -21.11
N ALA A 143 -59.09 17.67 -22.34
CA ALA A 143 -58.36 17.30 -23.56
C ALA A 143 -58.01 18.52 -24.44
N THR A 144 -57.15 18.33 -25.45
CA THR A 144 -57.24 18.93 -26.82
C THR A 144 -56.03 18.52 -27.68
N GLU A 145 -56.29 17.87 -28.81
CA GLU A 145 -55.35 17.59 -29.93
C GLU A 145 -55.36 18.79 -30.94
N PRO A 146 -54.91 18.74 -32.22
CA PRO A 146 -54.12 17.73 -32.96
C PRO A 146 -53.00 18.30 -33.89
N ASN A 147 -52.13 17.43 -34.43
CA ASN A 147 -52.12 17.11 -35.88
C ASN A 147 -50.98 16.18 -36.37
N HIS A 148 -51.38 15.22 -37.20
CA HIS A 148 -50.70 14.58 -38.34
C HIS A 148 -49.15 14.69 -38.50
N HIS A 149 -48.50 13.54 -38.70
CA HIS A 149 -48.37 12.98 -40.06
C HIS A 149 -48.05 11.48 -40.08
N GLU A 150 -48.63 10.77 -41.06
CA GLU A 150 -48.29 9.38 -41.39
C GLU A 150 -47.23 9.32 -42.51
N VAL A 151 -46.25 8.45 -42.39
CA VAL A 151 -45.58 7.77 -43.52
C VAL A 151 -45.34 6.31 -43.11
N SER A 152 -45.61 5.38 -44.02
CA SER A 152 -45.35 3.95 -43.82
C SER A 152 -44.44 3.43 -44.93
N SER A 153 -43.42 2.64 -44.57
CA SER A 153 -42.56 1.90 -45.47
C SER A 153 -42.16 0.59 -44.80
N SER A 154 -42.30 -0.52 -45.52
CA SER A 154 -42.26 -1.88 -44.97
C SER A 154 -41.19 -2.75 -45.65
N GLY A 155 -40.48 -3.55 -44.86
CA GLY A 155 -39.39 -4.41 -45.32
C GLY A 155 -38.03 -3.71 -45.19
N GLU A 156 -36.92 -4.44 -44.97
CA GLU A 156 -36.74 -5.90 -44.96
C GLU A 156 -35.99 -6.34 -43.69
N SER A 157 -36.35 -7.51 -43.14
CA SER A 157 -35.70 -8.07 -41.95
C SER A 157 -34.54 -8.98 -42.34
N LEU A 158 -33.32 -8.43 -42.33
CA LEU A 158 -32.11 -9.25 -42.29
C LEU A 158 -31.90 -9.70 -40.85
N ALA A 159 -32.18 -10.98 -40.60
CA ALA A 159 -31.60 -11.68 -39.45
C ALA A 159 -30.27 -12.26 -39.95
N ASP A 160 -29.19 -11.51 -39.78
CA ASP A 160 -27.85 -12.05 -39.97
C ASP A 160 -27.46 -12.93 -38.78
N ASP A 161 -26.63 -13.92 -39.09
CA ASP A 161 -26.25 -15.02 -38.21
C ASP A 161 -25.19 -14.52 -37.22
N ILE A 162 -25.58 -14.20 -35.98
CA ILE A 162 -24.63 -13.83 -34.93
C ILE A 162 -23.89 -15.09 -34.48
N GLY A 163 -22.80 -15.39 -35.18
CA GLY A 163 -21.71 -16.17 -34.60
C GLY A 163 -21.10 -15.36 -33.47
N THR A 164 -21.10 -15.92 -32.27
CA THR A 164 -20.30 -15.43 -31.15
C THR A 164 -18.82 -15.55 -31.50
N ASP A 165 -18.07 -14.47 -31.26
CA ASP A 165 -16.62 -14.35 -31.03
C ASP A 165 -16.21 -12.89 -31.36
N ASP A 166 -16.83 -11.90 -30.71
CA ASP A 166 -16.65 -10.45 -31.01
C ASP A 166 -15.44 -9.85 -30.26
N ALA A 167 -14.36 -10.64 -30.15
CA ALA A 167 -13.10 -10.22 -29.56
C ALA A 167 -12.34 -9.33 -30.55
N SER A 168 -12.42 -8.00 -30.36
CA SER A 168 -11.66 -7.04 -31.15
C SER A 168 -10.17 -7.19 -30.87
N ARG A 169 -9.46 -7.81 -31.83
CA ARG A 169 -8.00 -7.90 -31.88
C ARG A 169 -7.41 -6.75 -32.69
N ASP A 170 -6.46 -6.03 -32.10
CA ASP A 170 -5.79 -4.89 -32.73
C ASP A 170 -4.50 -5.31 -33.47
N GLU A 171 -3.84 -4.37 -34.16
CA GLU A 171 -2.68 -4.66 -35.02
C GLU A 171 -1.49 -5.24 -34.23
N ASP A 172 -1.38 -4.93 -32.94
CA ASP A 172 -0.34 -5.45 -32.01
C ASP A 172 -0.74 -6.75 -31.29
N GLY A 173 -1.89 -7.35 -31.62
CA GLY A 173 -2.30 -8.69 -31.15
C GLY A 173 -3.06 -8.74 -29.82
N TRP A 174 -3.21 -7.62 -29.10
CA TRP A 174 -4.07 -7.55 -27.91
C TRP A 174 -5.55 -7.71 -28.25
N SER A 175 -6.30 -8.40 -27.38
CA SER A 175 -7.77 -8.53 -27.43
C SER A 175 -8.40 -8.34 -26.05
N THR A 176 -9.53 -7.64 -25.98
CA THR A 176 -10.40 -7.63 -24.79
C THR A 176 -11.08 -8.99 -24.61
N VAL A 177 -11.19 -9.46 -23.37
CA VAL A 177 -11.82 -10.75 -23.00
C VAL A 177 -13.08 -10.49 -22.17
N GLU A 178 -14.13 -11.30 -22.35
CA GLU A 178 -15.32 -11.24 -21.49
C GLU A 178 -14.98 -11.72 -20.07
N THR A 179 -15.41 -10.97 -19.06
CA THR A 179 -15.21 -11.28 -17.64
C THR A 179 -16.55 -11.46 -16.92
N PRO A 180 -16.60 -12.23 -15.81
CA PRO A 180 -17.85 -12.50 -15.11
C PRO A 180 -18.25 -11.37 -14.14
N THR A 181 -17.60 -10.21 -14.21
CA THR A 181 -17.71 -9.10 -13.24
C THR A 181 -17.58 -7.73 -13.92
N ASP A 182 -18.31 -6.73 -13.41
CA ASP A 182 -18.10 -5.31 -13.75
C ASP A 182 -17.14 -4.62 -12.76
N GLU A 183 -16.65 -5.32 -11.72
CA GLU A 183 -15.84 -4.73 -10.65
C GLU A 183 -14.40 -4.38 -11.11
N PRO A 184 -13.82 -3.23 -10.70
CA PRO A 184 -12.45 -2.88 -11.07
C PRO A 184 -11.41 -3.90 -10.58
N LEU A 185 -10.55 -4.35 -11.50
CA LEU A 185 -9.44 -5.25 -11.20
C LEU A 185 -8.17 -4.44 -10.90
N THR A 186 -7.42 -4.85 -9.89
CA THR A 186 -6.32 -4.09 -9.27
C THR A 186 -4.96 -4.75 -9.42
N GLY A 187 -4.89 -6.08 -9.57
CA GLY A 187 -3.64 -6.82 -9.75
C GLY A 187 -3.85 -8.14 -10.47
N VAL A 188 -2.77 -8.68 -11.05
CA VAL A 188 -2.76 -9.94 -11.80
C VAL A 188 -1.41 -10.63 -11.60
N VAL A 189 -1.40 -11.96 -11.48
CA VAL A 189 -0.18 -12.77 -11.28
C VAL A 189 -0.23 -14.07 -12.10
N ALA A 190 0.93 -14.56 -12.53
CA ALA A 190 1.05 -15.88 -13.14
C ALA A 190 1.03 -16.99 -12.07
N THR A 191 0.50 -18.14 -12.43
CA THR A 191 0.55 -19.37 -11.63
C THR A 191 0.73 -20.59 -12.54
N HIS A 192 0.79 -21.80 -11.97
CA HIS A 192 1.08 -23.00 -12.74
C HIS A 192 -0.12 -23.40 -13.61
N ASP A 193 -1.34 -23.13 -13.14
CA ASP A 193 -2.58 -23.55 -13.82
C ASP A 193 -3.22 -22.44 -14.66
N GLY A 194 -2.71 -21.20 -14.57
CA GLY A 194 -3.20 -20.06 -15.35
C GLY A 194 -2.73 -18.72 -14.77
N ALA A 195 -3.33 -17.62 -15.21
CA ALA A 195 -3.22 -16.33 -14.53
C ALA A 195 -4.35 -16.18 -13.49
N PHE A 196 -4.10 -15.45 -12.41
CA PHE A 196 -5.11 -15.05 -11.43
C PHE A 196 -5.16 -13.53 -11.33
N ALA A 197 -6.37 -12.96 -11.26
CA ALA A 197 -6.59 -11.52 -11.14
C ALA A 197 -7.40 -11.22 -9.87
N VAL A 198 -7.10 -10.10 -9.21
CA VAL A 198 -7.81 -9.63 -8.02
C VAL A 198 -8.39 -8.24 -8.23
N GLY A 199 -9.41 -7.87 -7.45
CA GLY A 199 -10.08 -6.58 -7.61
C GLY A 199 -10.87 -6.09 -6.40
N GLU A 200 -11.64 -5.04 -6.65
CA GLU A 200 -12.55 -4.45 -5.67
C GLU A 200 -13.70 -5.40 -5.28
N ASN A 201 -14.35 -5.11 -4.16
CA ASN A 201 -15.39 -5.96 -3.55
C ASN A 201 -14.96 -7.41 -3.24
N GLY A 202 -13.65 -7.69 -3.20
CA GLY A 202 -13.09 -8.99 -2.83
C GLY A 202 -13.01 -10.01 -3.98
N VAL A 203 -13.19 -9.57 -5.23
CA VAL A 203 -13.15 -10.47 -6.40
C VAL A 203 -11.76 -11.09 -6.59
N VAL A 204 -11.74 -12.40 -6.83
CA VAL A 204 -10.58 -13.15 -7.35
C VAL A 204 -11.05 -14.00 -8.54
N LEU A 205 -10.44 -13.79 -9.70
CA LEU A 205 -10.70 -14.53 -10.93
C LEU A 205 -9.54 -15.47 -11.27
N ALA A 206 -9.84 -16.62 -11.86
CA ALA A 206 -8.88 -17.56 -12.43
C ALA A 206 -9.05 -17.60 -13.96
N ARG A 207 -7.93 -17.64 -14.70
CA ARG A 207 -7.93 -17.82 -16.17
C ARG A 207 -7.93 -19.30 -16.52
N GLU A 208 -9.13 -19.83 -16.68
CA GLU A 208 -9.41 -21.17 -17.22
C GLU A 208 -9.10 -21.25 -18.72
N THR A 209 -9.20 -22.44 -19.32
CA THR A 209 -8.99 -22.63 -20.78
C THR A 209 -9.97 -21.79 -21.62
N ASP A 210 -11.25 -21.80 -21.25
CA ASP A 210 -12.34 -21.21 -22.05
C ASP A 210 -12.67 -19.74 -21.69
N GLY A 211 -12.03 -19.15 -20.67
CA GLY A 211 -12.26 -17.76 -20.23
C GLY A 211 -11.82 -17.47 -18.79
N TRP A 212 -12.33 -16.39 -18.19
CA TRP A 212 -12.12 -16.09 -16.77
C TRP A 212 -13.33 -16.52 -15.92
N GLU A 213 -13.10 -17.26 -14.84
CA GLU A 213 -14.13 -17.68 -13.87
C GLU A 213 -13.82 -17.15 -12.46
N PHE A 214 -14.83 -17.07 -11.59
CA PHE A 214 -14.64 -16.67 -10.18
C PHE A 214 -13.97 -17.81 -9.38
N ALA A 215 -12.77 -17.56 -8.87
CA ALA A 215 -12.21 -18.33 -7.77
C ALA A 215 -12.84 -17.91 -6.43
N LEU A 216 -13.05 -16.60 -6.24
CA LEU A 216 -13.75 -16.02 -5.08
C LEU A 216 -14.57 -14.78 -5.50
N GLU A 217 -15.79 -14.66 -4.97
CA GLU A 217 -16.70 -13.53 -5.24
C GLU A 217 -16.62 -12.40 -4.19
N HIS A 218 -16.14 -12.66 -2.97
CA HIS A 218 -16.34 -11.79 -1.78
C HIS A 218 -15.10 -11.65 -0.86
N GLY A 219 -13.90 -12.03 -1.33
CA GLY A 219 -12.65 -11.89 -0.58
C GLY A 219 -12.45 -12.92 0.54
N PRO A 220 -11.40 -12.74 1.38
CA PRO A 220 -10.97 -13.76 2.33
C PRO A 220 -11.92 -13.96 3.52
N SER A 221 -12.48 -12.88 4.07
CA SER A 221 -13.44 -12.94 5.18
C SER A 221 -14.91 -13.09 4.74
N ALA A 222 -15.16 -13.05 3.42
CA ALA A 222 -16.48 -12.92 2.78
C ALA A 222 -17.25 -11.61 3.07
N ASP A 223 -16.59 -10.56 3.59
CA ASP A 223 -17.20 -9.23 3.80
C ASP A 223 -17.18 -8.33 2.55
N GLY A 224 -16.40 -8.68 1.51
CA GLY A 224 -16.27 -7.88 0.29
C GLY A 224 -15.30 -6.69 0.41
N GLU A 225 -14.25 -6.78 1.24
CA GLU A 225 -13.17 -5.77 1.25
C GLU A 225 -12.35 -5.82 -0.05
N SER A 226 -12.06 -4.65 -0.64
CA SER A 226 -11.35 -4.54 -1.91
C SER A 226 -9.89 -4.99 -1.82
N LEU A 227 -9.48 -5.87 -2.73
CA LEU A 227 -8.09 -6.33 -2.85
C LEU A 227 -7.25 -5.29 -3.61
N ARG A 228 -6.00 -5.14 -3.21
CA ARG A 228 -5.08 -4.11 -3.71
C ARG A 228 -3.82 -4.69 -4.34
N GLY A 229 -3.34 -5.83 -3.88
CA GLY A 229 -2.25 -6.58 -4.49
C GLY A 229 -2.44 -8.09 -4.38
N VAL A 230 -1.77 -8.82 -5.26
CA VAL A 230 -1.71 -10.28 -5.32
C VAL A 230 -0.29 -10.70 -5.73
N ASP A 231 0.21 -11.79 -5.14
CA ASP A 231 1.51 -12.37 -5.50
C ASP A 231 1.48 -13.92 -5.33
N ALA A 232 2.42 -14.63 -5.94
CA ALA A 232 2.49 -16.09 -6.00
C ALA A 232 3.69 -16.66 -5.21
N THR A 233 3.65 -17.96 -4.90
CA THR A 233 4.80 -18.70 -4.35
C THR A 233 5.79 -19.10 -5.45
N ASP A 234 7.08 -19.29 -5.13
CA ASP A 234 8.16 -19.60 -6.10
C ASP A 234 7.92 -20.86 -6.96
N ASP A 235 7.00 -21.73 -6.52
CA ASP A 235 6.58 -22.96 -7.19
C ASP A 235 5.26 -22.81 -7.97
N ASP A 236 4.77 -21.57 -8.09
CA ASP A 236 3.50 -21.17 -8.70
C ASP A 236 2.26 -21.88 -8.08
N GLN A 237 2.35 -22.55 -6.92
CA GLN A 237 1.29 -23.42 -6.36
C GLN A 237 0.25 -22.72 -5.47
N THR A 238 0.53 -21.50 -4.99
CA THR A 238 -0.35 -20.74 -4.09
C THR A 238 -0.25 -19.26 -4.42
N ILE A 239 -1.37 -18.54 -4.30
CA ILE A 239 -1.37 -17.07 -4.31
C ILE A 239 -1.72 -16.51 -2.93
N TRP A 240 -1.15 -15.35 -2.62
CA TRP A 240 -1.56 -14.49 -1.52
C TRP A 240 -2.11 -13.18 -2.06
N PHE A 241 -3.16 -12.65 -1.43
CA PHE A 241 -3.73 -11.35 -1.81
C PHE A 241 -4.10 -10.55 -0.57
N ALA A 242 -3.91 -9.23 -0.64
CA ALA A 242 -4.10 -8.31 0.47
C ALA A 242 -4.81 -7.02 0.03
N GLY A 243 -5.48 -6.33 0.95
CA GLY A 243 -6.19 -5.10 0.62
C GLY A 243 -6.79 -4.32 1.79
N ASP A 244 -7.95 -3.71 1.53
CA ASP A 244 -8.68 -2.86 2.47
C ASP A 244 -9.16 -3.62 3.72
N GLY A 245 -9.49 -2.88 4.78
CA GLY A 245 -9.89 -3.44 6.08
C GLY A 245 -8.80 -4.23 6.84
N GLY A 246 -7.62 -4.41 6.23
CA GLY A 246 -6.60 -5.37 6.68
C GLY A 246 -6.81 -6.79 6.12
N ALA A 247 -7.63 -6.95 5.08
CA ALA A 247 -7.92 -8.22 4.43
C ALA A 247 -6.65 -8.90 3.91
N LEU A 248 -6.53 -10.20 4.16
CA LEU A 248 -5.41 -11.03 3.73
C LEU A 248 -5.89 -12.48 3.52
N GLY A 249 -5.70 -13.02 2.32
CA GLY A 249 -6.02 -14.41 2.00
C GLY A 249 -4.83 -15.16 1.42
N ARG A 250 -4.78 -16.47 1.69
CA ARG A 250 -3.96 -17.46 0.99
C ARG A 250 -4.89 -18.36 0.19
N TYR A 251 -4.71 -18.50 -1.12
CA TYR A 251 -5.49 -19.43 -1.95
C TYR A 251 -4.59 -20.53 -2.52
N ASP A 252 -4.89 -21.75 -2.10
CA ASP A 252 -4.24 -22.98 -2.51
C ASP A 252 -4.85 -23.45 -3.84
N ILE A 253 -4.06 -23.47 -4.92
CA ILE A 253 -4.58 -23.65 -6.28
C ILE A 253 -4.96 -25.12 -6.53
N GLU A 254 -4.08 -26.07 -6.20
CA GLU A 254 -4.32 -27.51 -6.41
C GLU A 254 -5.48 -28.04 -5.55
N GLU A 255 -5.65 -27.53 -4.33
CA GLU A 255 -6.78 -27.90 -3.46
C GLU A 255 -8.03 -27.02 -3.65
N GLY A 256 -7.96 -25.91 -4.40
CA GLY A 256 -9.03 -24.93 -4.54
C GLY A 256 -9.45 -24.29 -3.20
N ARG A 257 -8.49 -24.07 -2.29
CA ARG A 257 -8.74 -23.78 -0.87
C ARG A 257 -8.24 -22.40 -0.45
N LEU A 258 -9.20 -21.51 -0.19
CA LEU A 258 -8.98 -20.28 0.57
C LEU A 258 -8.67 -20.59 2.06
N THR A 259 -7.70 -19.86 2.61
CA THR A 259 -7.46 -19.67 4.04
C THR A 259 -7.44 -18.17 4.35
N ASP A 260 -8.26 -17.74 5.32
CA ASP A 260 -8.31 -16.36 5.79
C ASP A 260 -7.21 -16.08 6.83
N HIS A 261 -6.44 -15.03 6.60
CA HIS A 261 -5.38 -14.54 7.47
C HIS A 261 -5.53 -13.04 7.81
N SER A 262 -6.73 -12.48 7.59
CA SER A 262 -7.04 -11.04 7.72
C SER A 262 -6.79 -10.46 9.12
N ALA A 263 -6.56 -9.16 9.16
CA ALA A 263 -6.17 -8.38 10.35
C ALA A 263 -4.93 -8.95 11.11
N PRO A 264 -3.80 -9.24 10.42
CA PRO A 264 -2.61 -9.81 11.07
C PRO A 264 -2.09 -8.86 12.15
N LYS A 265 -1.85 -9.40 13.36
CA LYS A 265 -1.49 -8.62 14.58
C LYS A 265 -2.51 -7.52 14.95
N ASP A 266 -3.80 -7.76 14.70
CA ASP A 266 -4.91 -6.81 14.88
C ASP A 266 -4.83 -5.55 13.97
N GLN A 267 -3.99 -5.56 12.92
CA GLN A 267 -3.83 -4.43 11.99
C GLN A 267 -4.95 -4.42 10.93
N THR A 268 -5.94 -3.54 11.10
CA THR A 268 -7.06 -3.34 10.17
C THR A 268 -6.84 -2.14 9.22
N SER A 269 -5.59 -1.87 8.85
CA SER A 269 -5.23 -0.85 7.85
C SER A 269 -5.21 -1.47 6.45
N THR A 270 -5.59 -0.72 5.41
CA THR A 270 -5.36 -1.11 4.02
C THR A 270 -3.91 -1.55 3.81
N TRP A 271 -3.73 -2.80 3.41
CA TRP A 271 -2.50 -3.27 2.78
C TRP A 271 -2.48 -2.75 1.35
N THR A 272 -1.41 -2.08 0.96
CA THR A 272 -1.25 -1.45 -0.36
C THR A 272 -0.60 -2.38 -1.36
N ALA A 273 0.34 -3.21 -0.91
CA ALA A 273 0.96 -4.28 -1.70
C ALA A 273 1.27 -5.49 -0.81
N VAL A 274 1.39 -6.66 -1.44
CA VAL A 274 1.87 -7.91 -0.87
C VAL A 274 2.99 -8.45 -1.75
N ALA A 275 4.01 -9.05 -1.14
CA ALA A 275 5.02 -9.84 -1.83
C ALA A 275 5.26 -11.15 -1.07
N VAL A 276 5.66 -12.20 -1.79
CA VAL A 276 5.84 -13.56 -1.27
C VAL A 276 7.19 -14.10 -1.76
N VAL A 277 7.88 -14.84 -0.89
CA VAL A 277 9.09 -15.60 -1.27
C VAL A 277 9.09 -16.94 -0.54
N GLY A 278 9.29 -18.02 -1.29
CA GLY A 278 9.26 -19.40 -0.83
C GLY A 278 8.17 -20.22 -1.52
N SER A 279 8.45 -21.51 -1.70
CA SER A 279 7.49 -22.54 -2.12
C SER A 279 6.29 -22.65 -1.16
N ALA A 280 5.16 -23.16 -1.65
CA ALA A 280 3.94 -23.34 -0.88
C ALA A 280 4.15 -24.26 0.34
N GLY A 281 3.85 -23.75 1.53
CA GLY A 281 4.09 -24.39 2.83
C GLY A 281 5.33 -23.89 3.57
N GLU A 282 6.24 -23.15 2.92
CA GLU A 282 7.43 -22.52 3.52
C GLU A 282 7.51 -21.00 3.22
N GLU A 283 6.36 -20.37 2.92
CA GLU A 283 6.26 -18.98 2.46
C GLU A 283 6.77 -17.94 3.47
N ARG A 284 7.39 -16.88 2.96
CA ARG A 284 7.63 -15.62 3.66
C ARG A 284 6.78 -14.54 3.00
N VAL A 285 5.89 -13.92 3.76
CA VAL A 285 4.94 -12.91 3.26
C VAL A 285 5.35 -11.53 3.77
N HIS A 286 5.41 -10.54 2.88
CA HIS A 286 5.66 -9.14 3.18
C HIS A 286 4.44 -8.30 2.79
N LEU A 287 3.97 -7.44 3.70
CA LEU A 287 2.79 -6.61 3.53
C LEU A 287 3.14 -5.14 3.73
N ALA A 288 2.86 -4.31 2.74
CA ALA A 288 3.02 -2.86 2.74
C ALA A 288 1.72 -2.15 3.14
N ASN A 289 1.80 -0.99 3.82
CA ASN A 289 0.60 -0.18 4.09
C ASN A 289 0.77 1.34 3.84
N GLY A 290 -0.39 2.02 3.82
CA GLY A 290 -0.52 3.46 3.62
C GLY A 290 0.13 4.38 4.68
N SER A 291 0.71 3.82 5.75
CA SER A 291 1.44 4.53 6.80
C SER A 291 2.97 4.34 6.72
N GLY A 292 3.46 3.83 5.58
CA GLY A 292 4.88 3.59 5.32
C GLY A 292 5.45 2.43 6.12
N GLU A 293 4.61 1.45 6.45
CA GLU A 293 4.98 0.26 7.22
C GLU A 293 5.14 -0.94 6.29
N VAL A 294 6.12 -1.78 6.62
CA VAL A 294 6.18 -3.15 6.09
C VAL A 294 6.11 -4.11 7.29
N LEU A 295 5.16 -5.03 7.23
CA LEU A 295 5.04 -6.17 8.14
C LEU A 295 5.48 -7.42 7.37
N ARG A 296 6.40 -8.21 7.94
CA ARG A 296 6.77 -9.52 7.37
C ARG A 296 6.36 -10.66 8.29
N GLY A 297 6.14 -11.84 7.74
CA GLY A 297 5.90 -13.06 8.48
C GLY A 297 6.38 -14.31 7.74
N ALA A 298 6.42 -15.44 8.44
CA ALA A 298 6.72 -16.75 7.87
C ALA A 298 5.55 -17.72 8.12
N TYR A 299 5.07 -18.38 7.08
CA TYR A 299 4.02 -19.38 7.15
C TYR A 299 4.58 -20.73 7.64
N ASP A 300 3.81 -21.45 8.47
CA ASP A 300 4.26 -22.69 9.12
C ASP A 300 3.36 -23.91 8.87
N GLY A 301 2.57 -23.88 7.80
CA GLY A 301 1.61 -24.94 7.45
C GLY A 301 0.22 -24.76 8.08
N GLY A 302 -0.13 -23.54 8.47
CA GLY A 302 -1.49 -23.19 8.90
C GLY A 302 -1.62 -21.85 9.62
N ALA A 303 -0.52 -21.29 10.14
CA ALA A 303 -0.46 -19.93 10.66
C ALA A 303 0.69 -19.15 9.98
N VAL A 304 0.77 -17.86 10.29
CA VAL A 304 1.93 -17.01 9.98
C VAL A 304 2.49 -16.47 11.29
N ASP A 305 3.78 -16.70 11.55
CA ASP A 305 4.49 -16.03 12.64
C ASP A 305 4.93 -14.64 12.16
N TRP A 306 4.34 -13.60 12.76
CA TRP A 306 4.46 -12.22 12.27
C TRP A 306 5.51 -11.42 13.05
N ASP A 307 6.51 -10.94 12.33
CA ASP A 307 7.70 -10.27 12.85
C ASP A 307 7.41 -8.82 13.32
N GLU A 308 8.42 -8.10 13.80
CA GLU A 308 8.27 -6.67 14.12
C GLU A 308 7.97 -5.82 12.88
N ILE A 309 7.03 -4.86 12.99
CA ILE A 309 6.78 -3.87 11.93
C ILE A 309 8.05 -3.03 11.69
N ARG A 310 8.38 -2.82 10.40
CA ARG A 310 9.44 -1.93 9.93
C ARG A 310 8.85 -0.73 9.21
N LYS A 311 9.62 0.35 9.13
CA LYS A 311 9.33 1.54 8.30
C LYS A 311 10.56 1.85 7.47
N PRO A 312 10.58 1.56 6.15
CA PRO A 312 11.71 1.87 5.29
C PRO A 312 11.96 3.39 5.18
N GLY A 313 10.87 4.16 5.07
CA GLY A 313 10.86 5.61 4.91
C GLY A 313 10.34 6.39 6.12
N SER A 314 9.99 7.66 5.89
CA SER A 314 9.46 8.56 6.92
C SER A 314 7.96 8.37 7.24
N GLY A 315 7.32 7.35 6.69
CA GLY A 315 5.89 7.05 6.90
C GLY A 315 4.95 7.53 5.79
N SER A 316 5.46 7.84 4.60
CA SER A 316 4.63 7.96 3.38
C SER A 316 4.16 6.57 2.94
N SER A 317 3.03 6.48 2.24
CA SER A 317 2.47 5.21 1.77
C SER A 317 3.51 4.44 0.97
N ILE A 318 3.87 3.22 1.41
CA ILE A 318 4.53 2.29 0.49
C ILE A 318 3.50 1.99 -0.59
N THR A 319 3.87 2.20 -1.85
CA THR A 319 2.97 1.95 -2.98
C THR A 319 3.14 0.54 -3.51
N ASP A 320 4.36 0.02 -3.53
CA ASP A 320 4.63 -1.32 -4.07
C ASP A 320 5.87 -2.01 -3.45
N LEU A 321 5.95 -3.34 -3.60
CA LEU A 321 6.98 -4.25 -3.09
C LEU A 321 7.40 -5.26 -4.17
N ALA A 322 8.68 -5.62 -4.21
CA ALA A 322 9.15 -6.81 -4.94
C ALA A 322 10.22 -7.52 -4.11
N PHE A 323 10.17 -8.85 -4.04
CA PHE A 323 11.08 -9.66 -3.23
C PHE A 323 11.48 -10.95 -3.94
N ASP A 324 12.74 -11.34 -3.73
CA ASP A 324 13.36 -12.63 -4.06
C ASP A 324 14.53 -12.82 -3.05
N ASP A 325 15.76 -13.11 -3.48
CA ASP A 325 16.97 -13.14 -2.65
C ASP A 325 17.32 -11.72 -2.10
N ALA A 326 16.88 -10.68 -2.80
CA ALA A 326 16.86 -9.28 -2.36
C ALA A 326 15.43 -8.72 -2.35
N GLY A 327 15.20 -7.60 -1.66
CA GLY A 327 13.87 -6.97 -1.60
C GLY A 327 13.90 -5.47 -1.84
N TYR A 328 12.80 -4.94 -2.39
CA TYR A 328 12.63 -3.54 -2.75
C TYR A 328 11.26 -3.00 -2.35
N ALA A 329 11.19 -1.70 -2.10
CA ALA A 329 9.95 -0.98 -1.83
C ALA A 329 10.02 0.46 -2.37
N CYS A 330 8.94 0.98 -2.95
CA CYS A 330 8.80 2.41 -3.30
C CYS A 330 7.70 3.09 -2.47
N ASP A 331 7.75 4.41 -2.36
CA ASP A 331 6.71 5.18 -1.66
C ASP A 331 6.13 6.33 -2.49
N SER A 332 4.92 6.76 -2.11
CA SER A 332 4.17 7.88 -2.70
C SER A 332 4.79 9.26 -2.40
N SER A 333 6.11 9.34 -2.23
CA SER A 333 6.88 10.55 -1.87
C SER A 333 8.33 10.50 -2.40
N GLN A 334 8.58 9.71 -3.44
CA GLN A 334 9.87 9.53 -4.12
C GLN A 334 10.94 8.77 -3.31
N GLY A 335 10.52 8.03 -2.28
CA GLY A 335 11.34 7.02 -1.62
C GLY A 335 11.50 5.77 -2.47
N VAL A 336 12.72 5.24 -2.56
CA VAL A 336 13.01 3.87 -3.02
C VAL A 336 13.98 3.24 -2.04
N TYR A 337 13.67 2.02 -1.60
CA TYR A 337 14.34 1.31 -0.52
C TYR A 337 14.75 -0.08 -0.98
N ALA A 338 15.90 -0.56 -0.50
CA ALA A 338 16.41 -1.90 -0.73
C ALA A 338 16.66 -2.63 0.59
N THR A 339 16.58 -3.96 0.57
CA THR A 339 16.92 -4.86 1.68
C THR A 339 17.66 -6.10 1.16
N THR A 340 18.62 -6.58 1.95
CA THR A 340 19.41 -7.81 1.69
C THR A 340 19.39 -8.76 2.90
N ASP A 341 18.43 -8.56 3.82
CA ASP A 341 18.22 -9.39 5.02
C ASP A 341 16.76 -9.87 5.16
N GLY A 342 16.06 -9.95 4.02
CA GLY A 342 14.66 -10.35 3.92
C GLY A 342 13.69 -9.34 4.54
N GLY A 343 14.02 -8.04 4.52
CA GLY A 343 13.18 -6.98 5.09
C GLY A 343 13.30 -6.81 6.60
N ALA A 344 14.38 -7.30 7.23
CA ALA A 344 14.66 -7.01 8.64
C ALA A 344 15.21 -5.57 8.82
N SER A 345 15.94 -5.05 7.84
CA SER A 345 16.38 -3.66 7.71
C SER A 345 16.33 -3.19 6.25
N TYR A 346 16.32 -1.87 6.05
CA TYR A 346 16.22 -1.24 4.73
C TYR A 346 17.22 -0.08 4.60
N GLU A 347 17.77 0.11 3.40
CA GLU A 347 18.55 1.30 3.02
C GLU A 347 17.83 2.09 1.92
N THR A 348 17.93 3.42 1.96
CA THR A 348 17.38 4.28 0.90
C THR A 348 18.35 4.31 -0.26
N ILE A 349 17.98 3.69 -1.38
CA ILE A 349 18.70 3.83 -2.65
C ILE A 349 18.26 5.11 -3.39
N GLY A 350 16.96 5.43 -3.35
CA GLY A 350 16.35 6.72 -3.73
C GLY A 350 16.60 7.18 -5.17
N ILE A 351 15.93 8.27 -5.59
CA ILE A 351 16.13 8.88 -6.91
C ILE A 351 16.27 10.40 -6.76
N GLU A 352 17.40 10.97 -7.21
CA GLU A 352 17.60 12.42 -7.16
C GLU A 352 16.73 13.14 -8.21
N ASP A 353 15.98 14.16 -7.78
CA ASP A 353 15.12 15.00 -8.63
C ASP A 353 14.13 14.21 -9.54
N ALA A 354 13.51 13.13 -9.01
CA ALA A 354 12.49 12.35 -9.73
C ALA A 354 11.27 13.18 -10.16
N ASN A 355 10.77 14.09 -9.31
CA ASN A 355 9.70 15.06 -9.59
C ASN A 355 8.33 14.46 -10.00
N THR A 356 8.12 13.16 -9.79
CA THR A 356 6.88 12.41 -10.05
C THR A 356 6.60 11.47 -8.87
N ASP A 357 5.35 11.05 -8.66
CA ASP A 357 5.01 10.09 -7.60
C ASP A 357 5.14 8.65 -8.15
N PHE A 358 5.50 7.67 -7.31
CA PHE A 358 5.74 6.29 -7.75
C PHE A 358 4.51 5.39 -7.52
N ALA A 359 4.10 4.66 -8.56
CA ALA A 359 2.93 3.79 -8.53
C ALA A 359 3.29 2.32 -8.27
N ALA A 360 4.25 1.79 -9.03
CA ALA A 360 4.67 0.39 -8.99
C ALA A 360 6.20 0.24 -9.17
N LEU A 361 6.74 -0.95 -8.89
CA LEU A 361 8.10 -1.36 -9.20
C LEU A 361 8.16 -2.83 -9.62
N ALA A 362 9.22 -3.21 -10.33
CA ALA A 362 9.51 -4.60 -10.66
C ALA A 362 11.02 -4.84 -10.61
N ALA A 363 11.45 -6.05 -10.24
CA ALA A 363 12.85 -6.35 -9.99
C ALA A 363 13.26 -7.71 -10.55
N THR A 364 14.53 -7.82 -10.94
CA THR A 364 15.20 -9.03 -11.40
C THR A 364 16.63 -9.08 -10.86
N ASP A 365 17.33 -10.20 -11.03
CA ASP A 365 18.78 -10.35 -10.85
C ASP A 365 19.63 -9.24 -11.53
N ALA A 366 19.11 -8.62 -12.59
CA ALA A 366 19.85 -7.69 -13.45
C ALA A 366 19.50 -6.21 -13.23
N GLU A 367 18.26 -5.90 -12.83
CA GLU A 367 17.77 -4.53 -12.68
C GLU A 367 16.51 -4.41 -11.83
N LEU A 368 16.32 -3.21 -11.28
CA LEU A 368 15.08 -2.72 -10.66
C LEU A 368 14.50 -1.60 -11.53
N VAL A 369 13.20 -1.64 -11.82
CA VAL A 369 12.46 -0.54 -12.46
C VAL A 369 11.40 0.03 -11.52
N VAL A 370 11.15 1.33 -11.60
CA VAL A 370 10.10 2.04 -10.84
C VAL A 370 9.26 2.88 -11.80
N ALA A 371 7.94 2.71 -11.74
CA ALA A 371 6.96 3.39 -12.59
C ALA A 371 6.48 4.70 -11.95
N GLY A 372 6.59 5.81 -12.69
CA GLY A 372 6.15 7.14 -12.29
C GLY A 372 4.78 7.52 -12.84
N GLY A 373 3.97 8.19 -12.02
CA GLY A 373 2.62 8.67 -12.32
C GLY A 373 2.54 9.82 -13.35
N ASP A 374 3.54 9.96 -14.20
CA ASP A 374 3.66 10.94 -15.29
C ASP A 374 4.08 10.34 -16.64
N GLY A 375 4.33 9.03 -16.71
CA GLY A 375 4.80 8.32 -17.92
C GLY A 375 6.31 8.00 -17.93
N THR A 376 6.99 8.28 -16.82
CA THR A 376 8.44 8.04 -16.64
C THR A 376 8.71 6.66 -16.03
N VAL A 377 9.72 5.95 -16.52
CA VAL A 377 10.25 4.73 -15.89
C VAL A 377 11.67 5.01 -15.43
N PHE A 378 12.00 4.69 -14.18
CA PHE A 378 13.35 4.80 -13.66
C PHE A 378 13.97 3.41 -13.54
N ARG A 379 15.10 3.17 -14.22
CA ARG A 379 15.83 1.91 -14.24
C ARG A 379 17.10 1.99 -13.38
N TYR A 380 17.35 1.00 -12.53
CA TYR A 380 18.54 0.89 -11.68
C TYR A 380 19.37 -0.35 -12.04
N ASP A 381 20.63 -0.16 -12.40
CA ASP A 381 21.56 -1.24 -12.80
C ASP A 381 22.39 -1.83 -11.63
N GLY A 382 21.92 -1.67 -10.39
CA GLY A 382 22.68 -1.99 -9.18
C GLY A 382 23.74 -0.94 -8.82
N SER A 383 23.83 0.20 -9.51
CA SER A 383 24.73 1.30 -9.17
C SER A 383 24.27 2.71 -9.60
N VAL A 384 23.52 2.82 -10.70
CA VAL A 384 23.14 4.08 -11.35
C VAL A 384 21.67 4.05 -11.76
N TRP A 385 20.95 5.13 -11.46
CA TRP A 385 19.60 5.35 -11.96
C TRP A 385 19.63 6.00 -13.35
N THR A 386 18.84 5.44 -14.26
CA THR A 386 18.62 5.94 -15.63
C THR A 386 17.14 6.25 -15.80
N THR A 387 16.82 7.50 -16.14
CA THR A 387 15.45 7.94 -16.45
C THR A 387 15.12 7.60 -17.90
N LEU A 388 14.07 6.82 -18.10
CA LEU A 388 13.48 6.43 -19.38
C LEU A 388 12.06 7.02 -19.49
N ARG A 389 11.54 7.16 -20.72
CA ARG A 389 10.17 7.62 -21.00
C ARG A 389 9.44 6.49 -21.70
N ALA A 390 8.26 6.12 -21.20
CA ALA A 390 7.39 5.14 -21.85
C ALA A 390 6.27 5.86 -22.62
N GLY A 391 5.53 6.74 -21.95
CA GLY A 391 4.43 7.51 -22.54
C GLY A 391 4.24 8.88 -21.89
N GLU A 392 3.09 9.49 -22.15
CA GLU A 392 2.69 10.79 -21.58
C GLU A 392 1.47 10.67 -20.62
N THR A 393 1.04 9.44 -20.33
CA THR A 393 0.00 9.04 -19.37
C THR A 393 0.62 8.53 -18.07
N ALA A 394 -0.14 8.52 -16.96
CA ALA A 394 0.38 7.95 -15.72
C ALA A 394 0.51 6.43 -15.82
N LEU A 395 1.67 5.90 -15.42
CA LEU A 395 1.86 4.45 -15.25
C LEU A 395 1.32 4.02 -13.89
N ARG A 396 0.71 2.83 -13.84
CA ARG A 396 0.06 2.26 -12.66
C ARG A 396 0.67 0.93 -12.25
N ALA A 397 1.01 0.09 -13.22
CA ALA A 397 1.67 -1.20 -13.02
C ALA A 397 2.89 -1.35 -13.93
N ILE A 398 3.84 -2.16 -13.50
CA ILE A 398 5.02 -2.55 -14.27
C ILE A 398 5.44 -3.97 -13.86
N ASP A 399 5.83 -4.79 -14.82
CA ASP A 399 6.29 -6.18 -14.62
C ASP A 399 7.51 -6.47 -15.52
N LEU A 400 8.38 -7.37 -15.07
CA LEU A 400 9.63 -7.77 -15.74
C LEU A 400 9.81 -9.30 -15.70
N ALA A 401 10.05 -9.90 -16.87
CA ALA A 401 10.39 -11.31 -16.98
C ALA A 401 11.59 -11.52 -17.91
N ASN A 402 12.75 -11.83 -17.33
CA ASN A 402 14.03 -11.96 -18.03
C ASN A 402 14.44 -10.64 -18.72
N GLU A 403 14.51 -10.61 -20.06
CA GLU A 403 14.80 -9.39 -20.84
C GLU A 403 13.50 -8.65 -21.27
N MET A 404 12.32 -9.26 -21.05
CA MET A 404 11.01 -8.71 -21.38
C MET A 404 10.44 -7.89 -20.22
N GLY A 405 9.56 -6.94 -20.53
CA GLY A 405 8.85 -6.14 -19.54
C GLY A 405 7.63 -5.47 -20.14
N LEU A 406 6.62 -5.25 -19.31
CA LEU A 406 5.40 -4.52 -19.65
C LEU A 406 5.10 -3.47 -18.58
N ALA A 407 4.59 -2.32 -18.99
CA ALA A 407 4.04 -1.30 -18.11
C ALA A 407 2.64 -0.92 -18.59
N ALA A 408 1.71 -0.67 -17.68
CA ALA A 408 0.33 -0.32 -17.98
C ALA A 408 -0.15 0.89 -17.17
N GLY A 409 -1.15 1.62 -17.66
CA GLY A 409 -1.57 2.87 -17.03
C GLY A 409 -2.90 3.46 -17.53
N ASP A 410 -3.03 4.78 -17.39
CA ASP A 410 -4.24 5.52 -17.80
C ASP A 410 -4.57 5.34 -19.30
N ALA A 411 -5.87 5.35 -19.61
CA ALA A 411 -6.41 5.39 -20.97
C ALA A 411 -5.85 4.31 -21.93
N GLY A 412 -5.89 3.05 -21.51
CA GLY A 412 -5.52 1.88 -22.32
C GLY A 412 -4.03 1.70 -22.60
N GLY A 413 -3.17 2.60 -22.09
CA GLY A 413 -1.76 2.61 -22.43
C GLY A 413 -1.01 1.40 -21.89
N ILE A 414 -0.54 0.54 -22.81
CA ILE A 414 0.46 -0.49 -22.56
C ILE A 414 1.78 -0.09 -23.23
N PHE A 415 2.89 -0.38 -22.57
CA PHE A 415 4.24 -0.11 -23.05
C PHE A 415 5.10 -1.37 -22.89
N GLU A 416 5.84 -1.75 -23.91
CA GLU A 416 6.71 -2.93 -23.93
C GLU A 416 8.19 -2.54 -23.88
N HIS A 417 8.98 -3.28 -23.12
CA HIS A 417 10.42 -3.06 -22.99
C HIS A 417 11.16 -3.50 -24.26
N ALA A 418 11.76 -2.55 -24.98
CA ALA A 418 12.37 -2.77 -26.29
C ALA A 418 13.64 -1.92 -26.48
N ASP A 419 14.71 -2.51 -27.03
CA ASP A 419 16.01 -1.86 -27.31
C ASP A 419 16.65 -1.08 -26.12
N GLY A 420 16.28 -1.42 -24.87
CA GLY A 420 16.72 -0.73 -23.66
C GLY A 420 15.94 0.55 -23.34
N GLY A 421 14.76 0.70 -23.93
CA GLY A 421 13.74 1.72 -23.63
C GLY A 421 12.35 1.08 -23.57
N TRP A 422 11.32 1.90 -23.77
CA TRP A 422 9.92 1.47 -23.72
C TRP A 422 9.19 2.01 -24.96
N GLU A 423 8.43 1.17 -25.63
CA GLU A 423 7.63 1.52 -26.82
C GLU A 423 6.14 1.32 -26.52
N SER A 424 5.29 2.24 -26.99
CA SER A 424 3.84 2.19 -26.77
C SER A 424 3.20 1.17 -27.71
N VAL A 425 2.27 0.39 -27.19
CA VAL A 425 1.52 -0.65 -27.91
C VAL A 425 0.04 -0.25 -27.93
N GLU A 426 -0.66 -0.41 -29.05
CA GLU A 426 -2.11 -0.12 -29.12
C GLU A 426 -2.94 -1.25 -28.48
N THR A 427 -4.04 -0.89 -27.81
CA THR A 427 -4.95 -1.84 -27.15
C THR A 427 -6.41 -1.50 -27.41
N PRO A 428 -7.33 -2.48 -27.41
CA PRO A 428 -8.73 -2.30 -27.80
C PRO A 428 -9.61 -1.66 -26.72
N THR A 429 -9.04 -0.84 -25.82
CA THR A 429 -9.74 -0.24 -24.68
C THR A 429 -9.20 1.15 -24.33
N ASP A 430 -10.09 2.07 -23.91
CA ASP A 430 -9.73 3.36 -23.30
C ASP A 430 -9.72 3.26 -21.74
N ALA A 431 -9.79 2.06 -21.16
CA ALA A 431 -9.88 1.86 -19.71
C ALA A 431 -8.56 2.15 -18.97
N ASP A 432 -8.63 2.60 -17.72
CA ASP A 432 -7.43 2.73 -16.88
C ASP A 432 -6.97 1.33 -16.43
N LEU A 433 -5.81 0.90 -16.89
CA LEU A 433 -5.19 -0.39 -16.58
C LEU A 433 -4.39 -0.27 -15.28
N SER A 434 -4.70 -1.12 -14.30
CA SER A 434 -4.16 -1.02 -12.94
C SER A 434 -3.25 -2.19 -12.53
N GLY A 435 -3.27 -3.31 -13.27
CA GLY A 435 -2.32 -4.42 -13.13
C GLY A 435 -1.84 -4.92 -14.50
N VAL A 436 -0.63 -5.46 -14.58
CA VAL A 436 -0.04 -6.04 -15.80
C VAL A 436 0.83 -7.25 -15.48
N LEU A 437 0.90 -8.21 -16.40
CA LEU A 437 1.66 -9.45 -16.31
C LEU A 437 2.29 -9.78 -17.67
N VAL A 438 3.59 -10.11 -17.68
CA VAL A 438 4.31 -10.62 -18.84
C VAL A 438 4.06 -12.13 -19.00
N GLY A 439 3.66 -12.55 -20.20
CA GLY A 439 3.38 -13.93 -20.57
C GLY A 439 4.63 -14.81 -20.70
N ALA A 440 5.36 -15.02 -19.61
CA ALA A 440 6.64 -15.74 -19.60
C ALA A 440 6.58 -17.13 -18.94
N GLY A 441 7.32 -18.10 -19.49
CA GLY A 441 7.57 -19.41 -18.85
C GLY A 441 7.81 -20.56 -19.84
N GLU A 442 7.81 -21.79 -19.31
CA GLU A 442 7.78 -23.03 -20.12
C GLU A 442 6.35 -23.42 -20.58
N ARG A 443 5.36 -22.56 -20.32
CA ARG A 443 3.96 -22.73 -20.70
C ARG A 443 3.52 -21.51 -21.52
N ASP A 444 2.68 -21.74 -22.51
CA ASP A 444 2.15 -20.70 -23.41
C ASP A 444 1.14 -19.80 -22.67
N ARG A 445 1.64 -18.96 -21.75
CA ARG A 445 0.85 -18.00 -20.96
C ARG A 445 0.76 -16.67 -21.73
N PRO A 446 -0.42 -16.06 -21.89
CA PRO A 446 -0.54 -14.75 -22.55
C PRO A 446 0.06 -13.64 -21.67
N ASP A 447 0.43 -12.52 -22.29
CA ASP A 447 0.50 -11.25 -21.56
C ASP A 447 -0.92 -10.86 -21.14
N VAL A 448 -1.07 -10.26 -19.94
CA VAL A 448 -2.37 -9.84 -19.41
C VAL A 448 -2.26 -8.42 -18.85
N ALA A 449 -3.26 -7.57 -19.11
CA ALA A 449 -3.46 -6.34 -18.36
C ALA A 449 -4.91 -6.25 -17.87
N VAL A 450 -5.08 -5.78 -16.63
CA VAL A 450 -6.37 -5.73 -15.92
C VAL A 450 -6.66 -4.32 -15.42
N GLY A 451 -7.92 -3.92 -15.33
CA GLY A 451 -8.25 -2.53 -14.97
C GLY A 451 -9.71 -2.25 -14.61
N THR A 452 -10.10 -0.99 -14.79
CA THR A 452 -11.44 -0.50 -14.41
C THR A 452 -12.58 -1.23 -15.11
N SER A 453 -13.74 -1.32 -14.45
CA SER A 453 -14.98 -1.88 -15.02
C SER A 453 -14.86 -3.34 -15.48
N GLY A 454 -14.16 -4.20 -14.71
CA GLY A 454 -13.94 -5.60 -15.07
C GLY A 454 -13.04 -5.84 -16.30
N THR A 455 -12.37 -4.80 -16.82
CA THR A 455 -11.59 -4.90 -18.07
C THR A 455 -10.40 -5.85 -17.89
N ILE A 456 -10.30 -6.83 -18.80
CA ILE A 456 -9.08 -7.60 -19.06
C ILE A 456 -8.78 -7.55 -20.56
N VAL A 457 -7.52 -7.28 -20.90
CA VAL A 457 -6.97 -7.50 -22.25
C VAL A 457 -5.85 -8.55 -22.19
N GLU A 458 -5.78 -9.39 -23.21
CA GLU A 458 -4.79 -10.47 -23.34
C GLU A 458 -4.10 -10.45 -24.70
N ARG A 459 -2.83 -10.87 -24.73
CA ARG A 459 -2.04 -11.08 -25.95
C ARG A 459 -1.27 -12.40 -25.88
N ASP A 460 -1.56 -13.32 -26.79
CA ASP A 460 -0.83 -14.58 -26.95
C ASP A 460 0.64 -14.29 -27.38
N ARG A 461 1.60 -15.08 -26.89
CA ARG A 461 3.01 -15.06 -27.32
C ARG A 461 3.28 -16.22 -28.31
N ASP A 462 3.91 -15.91 -29.45
CA ASP A 462 4.21 -16.80 -30.61
C ASP A 462 5.57 -17.56 -30.49
#